data_AF-A0A1L3I4Z8-F1
#
_entry.id   AF-A0A1L3I4Z8-F1
#
_cell.length_a   1.000
_cell.length_b   1.000
_cell.length_c   1.000
_cell.angle_alpha   90.00
_cell.angle_beta   90.00
_cell.angle_gamma   90.00
#
_symmetry.space_group_name_H-M   'P 1'
#
loop_
_entity.id
_entity.type
_entity.pdbx_description
1 polymer ?
#
loop_
_entity_poly.entity_id
_entity_poly.type
_entity_poly.pdbx_seq_one_letter_code
_entity_poly.pdbx_strand_id
1 'polypeptide(L)'
;MDSSGFTWAMIFRNEIKQFRDWASRVGHHSAEWELEYPNWPRFEAAVFSFLNETDSAKWEAQDWHDLLYAVARDNECEKFIERISEDQSLLKKFAFEAMKSDESDAKWQVAECLGQVGDLEFAEPILLLFVDDADEYVRRRSLMALSALGSKETERLAILAWETGRLYARIGALHALSKIGSPRLEHFLELARQDGRAHLLANASELQTEHKVQD
;
A
#
# COMPACT_ATOMS: atom_id res chain seq x y z
N MET A 1 25.04 27.08 -8.45
CA MET A 1 24.07 28.13 -8.09
C MET A 1 23.25 28.39 -9.33
N ASP A 2 22.07 27.78 -9.40
CA ASP A 2 21.11 28.09 -10.46
C ASP A 2 20.40 29.40 -10.07
N SER A 3 20.43 30.35 -10.99
CA SER A 3 19.94 31.72 -10.88
C SER A 3 18.48 31.87 -11.36
N SER A 4 17.75 30.77 -11.53
CA SER A 4 16.29 30.77 -11.56
C SER A 4 15.77 30.53 -10.14
N GLY A 5 15.04 31.50 -9.56
CA GLY A 5 14.66 31.53 -8.15
C GLY A 5 13.65 30.46 -7.69
N PHE A 6 13.63 29.27 -8.29
CA PHE A 6 12.72 28.18 -7.94
C PHE A 6 13.50 26.95 -7.48
N THR A 7 13.22 26.48 -6.27
CA THR A 7 13.71 25.19 -5.79
C THR A 7 12.82 24.06 -6.32
N TRP A 8 13.35 22.83 -6.40
CA TRP A 8 12.54 21.66 -6.78
C TRP A 8 11.33 21.45 -5.87
N ALA A 9 11.40 21.83 -4.60
CA ALA A 9 10.24 21.84 -3.70
C ALA A 9 9.12 22.78 -4.19
N MET A 10 9.47 23.99 -4.67
CA MET A 10 8.47 24.91 -5.22
C MET A 10 7.85 24.39 -6.51
N ILE A 11 8.65 23.79 -7.39
CA ILE A 11 8.18 23.21 -8.65
C ILE A 11 7.23 22.05 -8.36
N PHE A 12 7.64 21.13 -7.48
CA PHE A 12 6.83 19.99 -7.06
C PHE A 12 5.47 20.42 -6.50
N ARG A 13 5.46 21.35 -5.53
CA ARG A 13 4.19 21.88 -4.97
C ARG A 13 3.30 22.51 -6.05
N ASN A 14 3.89 23.20 -7.03
CA ASN A 14 3.15 23.78 -8.15
C ASN A 14 2.57 22.71 -9.10
N GLU A 15 3.30 21.62 -9.38
CA GLU A 15 2.78 20.50 -10.17
C GLU A 15 1.65 19.76 -9.44
N ILE A 16 1.77 19.56 -8.13
CA ILE A 16 0.71 19.00 -7.29
C ILE A 16 -0.55 19.85 -7.37
N LYS A 17 -0.42 21.18 -7.25
CA LYS A 17 -1.55 22.09 -7.36
C LYS A 17 -2.21 21.99 -8.74
N GLN A 18 -1.43 21.98 -9.82
CA GLN A 18 -1.97 21.84 -11.17
C GLN A 18 -2.69 20.50 -11.37
N PHE A 19 -2.14 19.40 -10.84
CA PHE A 19 -2.78 18.10 -10.88
C PHE A 19 -4.11 18.13 -10.11
N ARG A 20 -4.13 18.64 -8.87
CA ARG A 20 -5.37 18.78 -8.07
C ARG A 20 -6.41 19.64 -8.79
N ASP A 21 -5.99 20.76 -9.35
CA ASP A 21 -6.86 21.67 -10.10
C ASP A 21 -7.45 20.99 -11.34
N TRP A 22 -6.70 20.13 -12.03
CA TRP A 22 -7.20 19.33 -13.13
C TRP A 22 -8.16 18.22 -12.65
N ALA A 23 -7.74 17.43 -11.65
CA ALA A 23 -8.50 16.32 -11.08
C ALA A 23 -9.87 16.77 -10.57
N SER A 24 -9.98 17.98 -10.00
CA SER A 24 -11.26 18.54 -9.53
C SER A 24 -12.26 18.89 -10.63
N ARG A 25 -11.81 18.99 -11.90
CA ARG A 25 -12.65 19.42 -13.04
C ARG A 25 -13.08 18.27 -13.94
N VAL A 26 -12.39 17.14 -13.86
CA VAL A 26 -12.70 15.95 -14.66
C VAL A 26 -13.55 15.00 -13.84
N GLY A 27 -14.59 14.42 -14.45
CA GLY A 27 -15.30 13.30 -13.84
C GLY A 27 -14.39 12.07 -13.89
N HIS A 28 -14.20 11.37 -12.77
CA HIS A 28 -13.37 10.17 -12.73
C HIS A 28 -14.10 9.02 -13.42
N HIS A 29 -13.59 8.57 -14.58
CA HIS A 29 -14.29 7.61 -15.44
C HIS A 29 -13.55 6.28 -15.65
N SER A 30 -12.31 6.14 -15.14
CA SER A 30 -11.46 4.96 -15.33
C SER A 30 -10.57 4.70 -14.11
N ALA A 31 -10.01 3.49 -14.01
CA ALA A 31 -9.00 3.14 -13.01
C ALA A 31 -7.65 3.85 -13.31
N GLU A 32 -7.27 3.92 -14.59
CA GLU A 32 -6.04 4.55 -15.10
C GLU A 32 -6.16 6.07 -15.29
N TRP A 33 -7.02 6.73 -14.51
CA TRP A 33 -7.41 8.12 -14.78
C TRP A 33 -6.24 9.10 -14.67
N GLU A 34 -5.15 8.76 -13.99
CA GLU A 34 -3.94 9.59 -13.96
C GLU A 34 -3.27 9.74 -15.34
N LEU A 35 -3.38 8.74 -16.22
CA LEU A 35 -2.89 8.80 -17.60
C LEU A 35 -3.71 9.75 -18.47
N GLU A 36 -4.93 10.10 -18.03
CA GLU A 36 -5.74 11.12 -18.68
C GLU A 36 -5.23 12.54 -18.39
N TYR A 37 -4.30 12.72 -17.43
CA TYR A 37 -3.67 14.01 -17.17
C TYR A 37 -2.62 14.34 -18.24
N PRO A 38 -2.83 15.35 -19.11
CA PRO A 38 -1.94 15.60 -20.24
C PRO A 38 -0.50 15.98 -19.84
N ASN A 39 -0.32 16.47 -18.60
CA ASN A 39 0.98 16.87 -18.08
C ASN A 39 1.58 15.85 -17.10
N TRP A 40 1.11 14.59 -17.10
CA TRP A 40 1.66 13.54 -16.25
C TRP A 40 3.20 13.42 -16.34
N PRO A 41 3.85 13.43 -17.52
CA PRO A 41 5.31 13.35 -17.59
C PRO A 41 6.04 14.50 -16.87
N ARG A 42 5.43 15.69 -16.86
CA ARG A 42 5.98 16.86 -16.14
C ARG A 42 5.76 16.73 -14.64
N PHE A 43 4.60 16.23 -14.22
CA PHE A 43 4.32 15.93 -12.82
C PHE A 43 5.31 14.89 -12.27
N GLU A 44 5.44 13.76 -12.97
CA GLU A 44 6.38 12.68 -12.65
C GLU A 44 7.83 13.19 -12.55
N ALA A 45 8.29 13.97 -13.54
CA ALA A 45 9.63 14.58 -13.49
C ALA A 45 9.83 15.49 -12.26
N ALA A 46 8.81 16.27 -11.88
CA ALA A 46 8.90 17.14 -10.71
C ALA A 46 8.95 16.34 -9.40
N VAL A 47 8.19 15.24 -9.27
CA VAL A 47 8.26 14.34 -8.12
C VAL A 47 9.66 13.72 -8.02
N PHE A 48 10.20 13.19 -9.11
CA PHE A 48 11.54 12.59 -9.09
C PHE A 48 12.63 13.60 -8.78
N SER A 49 12.62 14.79 -9.39
CA SER A 49 13.59 15.83 -9.06
C SER A 49 13.45 16.30 -7.61
N PHE A 50 12.24 16.36 -7.06
CA PHE A 50 12.05 16.62 -5.64
C PHE A 50 12.68 15.54 -4.76
N LEU A 51 12.42 14.25 -5.04
CA LEU A 51 13.00 13.12 -4.31
C LEU A 51 14.53 13.06 -4.42
N ASN A 52 15.09 13.41 -5.58
CA ASN A 52 16.52 13.25 -5.87
C ASN A 52 17.38 14.45 -5.49
N GLU A 53 16.83 15.66 -5.54
CA GLU A 53 17.62 16.90 -5.45
C GLU A 53 17.31 17.73 -4.19
N THR A 54 16.42 17.24 -3.32
CA THR A 54 16.11 17.92 -2.06
C THR A 54 16.46 17.07 -0.85
N ASP A 55 16.67 17.74 0.29
CA ASP A 55 17.05 17.11 1.55
C ASP A 55 15.80 16.89 2.41
N SER A 56 15.41 15.61 2.60
CA SER A 56 14.23 15.24 3.39
C SER A 56 14.30 15.65 4.87
N ALA A 57 15.48 16.04 5.38
CA ALA A 57 15.60 16.64 6.71
C ALA A 57 15.05 18.07 6.79
N LYS A 58 14.82 18.72 5.64
CA LYS A 58 14.33 20.11 5.53
C LYS A 58 12.88 20.20 5.03
N TRP A 59 12.26 19.06 4.72
CA TRP A 59 10.88 19.02 4.25
C TRP A 59 9.91 19.46 5.34
N GLU A 60 8.91 20.23 4.95
CA GLU A 60 7.83 20.69 5.79
C GLU A 60 6.67 19.68 5.76
N ALA A 61 5.70 19.82 6.67
CA ALA A 61 4.52 18.94 6.70
C ALA A 61 3.77 18.91 5.35
N GLN A 62 3.73 20.05 4.64
CA GLN A 62 3.11 20.13 3.33
C GLN A 62 3.82 19.27 2.28
N ASP A 63 5.15 19.16 2.33
CA ASP A 63 5.90 18.36 1.37
C ASP A 63 5.59 16.86 1.52
N TRP A 64 5.49 16.38 2.76
CA TRP A 64 5.10 15.01 3.04
C TRP A 64 3.67 14.71 2.60
N HIS A 65 2.74 15.63 2.89
CA HIS A 65 1.35 15.52 2.45
C HIS A 65 1.24 15.48 0.92
N ASP A 66 2.00 16.32 0.22
CA ASP A 66 2.01 16.34 -1.24
C ASP A 66 2.70 15.11 -1.83
N LEU A 67 3.73 14.57 -1.19
CA LEU A 67 4.36 13.32 -1.63
C LEU A 67 3.44 12.12 -1.43
N LEU A 68 2.72 12.04 -0.30
CA LEU A 68 1.68 11.03 -0.07
C LEU A 68 0.58 11.12 -1.14
N TYR A 69 0.16 12.34 -1.48
CA TYR A 69 -0.76 12.58 -2.58
C TYR A 69 -0.16 12.07 -3.91
N ALA A 70 1.10 12.37 -4.24
CA ALA A 70 1.72 11.88 -5.48
C ALA A 70 1.76 10.34 -5.54
N VAL A 71 2.21 9.68 -4.48
CA VAL A 71 2.27 8.20 -4.38
C VAL A 71 0.89 7.58 -4.50
N ALA A 72 -0.12 8.16 -3.84
CA ALA A 72 -1.50 7.69 -3.94
C ALA A 72 -2.08 7.77 -5.36
N ARG A 73 -1.49 8.58 -6.25
CA ARG A 73 -1.93 8.72 -7.63
C ARG A 73 -1.23 7.71 -8.54
N ASP A 74 0.07 7.56 -8.37
CA ASP A 74 0.93 6.55 -9.05
C ASP A 74 0.68 5.13 -8.52
N ASN A 75 -0.58 4.76 -8.36
CA ASN A 75 -1.03 3.51 -7.73
C ASN A 75 -1.07 2.32 -8.71
N GLU A 76 -0.88 2.58 -10.01
CA GLU A 76 -0.80 1.54 -11.05
C GLU A 76 0.64 1.12 -11.36
N CYS A 77 1.56 2.07 -11.40
CA CYS A 77 2.97 1.81 -11.71
C CYS A 77 3.87 1.73 -10.48
N GLU A 78 3.46 2.33 -9.35
CA GLU A 78 4.16 2.29 -8.06
C GLU A 78 5.63 2.81 -8.12
N LYS A 79 5.95 3.66 -9.10
CA LYS A 79 7.30 4.17 -9.35
C LYS A 79 7.82 5.04 -8.20
N PHE A 80 6.96 5.87 -7.63
CA PHE A 80 7.34 6.78 -6.56
C PHE A 80 7.63 6.02 -5.27
N ILE A 81 6.82 5.02 -4.92
CA ILE A 81 7.08 4.18 -3.74
C ILE A 81 8.32 3.30 -3.95
N GLU A 82 8.52 2.76 -5.16
CA GLU A 82 9.76 2.05 -5.52
C GLU A 82 10.98 2.94 -5.28
N ARG A 83 10.96 4.18 -5.80
CA ARG A 83 12.05 5.13 -5.61
C ARG A 83 12.26 5.53 -4.15
N ILE A 84 11.19 5.69 -3.37
CA ILE A 84 11.28 5.97 -1.93
C ILE A 84 11.93 4.78 -1.20
N SER A 85 11.63 3.56 -1.61
CA SER A 85 12.13 2.33 -0.98
C SER A 85 13.64 2.11 -1.12
N GLU A 86 14.26 2.71 -2.14
CA GLU A 86 15.72 2.66 -2.34
C GLU A 86 16.52 3.33 -1.21
N ASP A 87 15.92 4.28 -0.48
CA ASP A 87 16.49 4.92 0.69
C ASP A 87 15.70 4.54 1.95
N GLN A 88 16.29 3.65 2.77
CA GLN A 88 15.66 3.17 3.99
C GLN A 88 15.31 4.31 4.97
N SER A 89 16.10 5.38 5.03
CA SER A 89 15.80 6.52 5.92
C SER A 89 14.59 7.29 5.42
N LEU A 90 14.51 7.50 4.10
CA LEU A 90 13.36 8.16 3.47
C LEU A 90 12.09 7.32 3.61
N LEU A 91 12.16 6.01 3.31
CA LEU A 91 11.03 5.09 3.49
C LEU A 91 10.52 5.10 4.94
N LYS A 92 11.43 5.09 5.93
CA LYS A 92 11.04 5.13 7.34
C LYS A 92 10.25 6.40 7.68
N LYS A 93 10.73 7.57 7.24
CA LYS A 93 10.01 8.84 7.43
C LYS A 93 8.67 8.85 6.69
N PHE A 94 8.66 8.40 5.44
CA PHE A 94 7.46 8.36 4.62
C PHE A 94 6.37 7.49 5.22
N ALA A 95 6.72 6.30 5.71
CA ALA A 95 5.78 5.39 6.38
C ALA A 95 5.20 5.99 7.68
N PHE A 96 6.01 6.74 8.45
CA PHE A 96 5.50 7.48 9.62
C PHE A 96 4.51 8.58 9.25
N GLU A 97 4.70 9.26 8.13
CA GLU A 97 3.73 10.26 7.66
C GLU A 97 2.47 9.60 7.10
N ALA A 98 2.58 8.44 6.44
CA ALA A 98 1.44 7.67 5.96
C ALA A 98 0.48 7.25 7.10
N MET A 99 1.00 6.96 8.29
CA MET A 99 0.19 6.67 9.49
C MET A 99 -0.77 7.79 9.89
N LYS A 100 -0.47 9.04 9.50
CA LYS A 100 -1.24 10.24 9.85
C LYS A 100 -2.13 10.73 8.70
N SER A 101 -2.04 10.06 7.55
CA SER A 101 -2.69 10.46 6.32
C SER A 101 -4.06 9.80 6.16
N ASP A 102 -4.92 10.41 5.35
CA ASP A 102 -6.16 9.78 4.85
C ASP A 102 -5.99 9.20 3.43
N GLU A 103 -4.78 9.25 2.88
CA GLU A 103 -4.45 8.72 1.55
C GLU A 103 -4.35 7.19 1.56
N SER A 104 -5.50 6.51 1.48
CA SER A 104 -5.58 5.04 1.48
C SER A 104 -4.75 4.40 0.36
N ASP A 105 -4.67 5.04 -0.81
CA ASP A 105 -3.87 4.52 -1.92
C ASP A 105 -2.36 4.49 -1.63
N ALA A 106 -1.85 5.52 -0.96
CA ALA A 106 -0.47 5.52 -0.51
C ALA A 106 -0.24 4.53 0.63
N LYS A 107 -1.19 4.38 1.56
CA LYS A 107 -1.06 3.47 2.70
C LYS A 107 -0.91 2.01 2.27
N TRP A 108 -1.70 1.56 1.30
CA TRP A 108 -1.61 0.17 0.86
C TRP A 108 -0.29 -0.10 0.14
N GLN A 109 0.22 0.87 -0.63
CA GLN A 109 1.55 0.80 -1.26
C GLN A 109 2.66 0.75 -0.20
N VAL A 110 2.55 1.56 0.86
CA VAL A 110 3.46 1.48 2.02
C VAL A 110 3.40 0.09 2.64
N ALA A 111 2.21 -0.47 2.87
CA ALA A 111 2.08 -1.80 3.46
C ALA A 111 2.77 -2.88 2.62
N GLU A 112 2.56 -2.86 1.30
CA GLU A 112 3.23 -3.77 0.35
C GLU A 112 4.75 -3.60 0.38
N CYS A 113 5.23 -2.37 0.24
CA CYS A 113 6.65 -2.05 0.24
C CYS A 113 7.34 -2.52 1.54
N LEU A 114 6.73 -2.27 2.71
CA LEU A 114 7.26 -2.73 3.99
C LEU A 114 7.35 -4.26 4.07
N GLY A 115 6.36 -4.98 3.54
CA GLY A 115 6.38 -6.43 3.45
C GLY A 115 7.51 -6.96 2.56
N GLN A 116 7.82 -6.26 1.47
CA GLN A 116 8.91 -6.62 0.55
C GLN A 116 10.30 -6.30 1.11
N VAL A 117 10.45 -5.17 1.80
CA VAL A 117 11.73 -4.72 2.39
C VAL A 117 12.22 -5.67 3.50
N GLY A 118 11.31 -6.31 4.24
CA GLY A 118 11.68 -7.40 5.15
C GLY A 118 12.15 -6.97 6.55
N ASP A 119 12.09 -5.68 6.91
CA ASP A 119 12.46 -5.18 8.24
C ASP A 119 11.25 -5.30 9.19
N LEU A 120 11.02 -6.50 9.74
CA LEU A 120 9.87 -6.79 10.61
C LEU A 120 9.82 -5.86 11.83
N GLU A 121 10.96 -5.60 12.48
CA GLU A 121 11.01 -4.77 13.70
C GLU A 121 10.49 -3.35 13.44
N PHE A 122 10.85 -2.78 12.28
CA PHE A 122 10.34 -1.49 11.87
C PHE A 122 8.89 -1.55 11.34
N ALA A 123 8.59 -2.54 10.51
CA ALA A 123 7.32 -2.60 9.78
C ALA A 123 6.13 -2.99 10.66
N GLU A 124 6.32 -3.90 11.62
CA GLU A 124 5.24 -4.51 12.39
C GLU A 124 4.34 -3.48 13.10
N PRO A 125 4.85 -2.46 13.83
CA PRO A 125 4.00 -1.46 14.48
C PRO A 125 3.13 -0.66 13.50
N ILE A 126 3.64 -0.37 12.30
CA ILE A 126 2.93 0.39 11.27
C ILE A 126 1.84 -0.48 10.63
N LEU A 127 2.20 -1.71 10.27
CA LEU A 127 1.27 -2.66 9.70
C LEU A 127 0.14 -3.02 10.69
N LEU A 128 0.46 -3.17 11.97
CA LEU A 128 -0.54 -3.40 13.02
C LEU A 128 -1.51 -2.22 13.18
N LEU A 129 -1.12 -1.00 12.82
CA LEU A 129 -2.06 0.12 12.73
C LEU A 129 -2.95 -0.01 11.48
N PHE A 130 -2.36 -0.38 10.34
CA PHE A 130 -3.07 -0.46 9.05
C PHE A 130 -4.08 -1.61 8.95
N VAL A 131 -3.96 -2.68 9.75
CA VAL A 131 -4.98 -3.74 9.78
C VAL A 131 -6.34 -3.27 10.32
N ASP A 132 -6.39 -2.12 10.99
CA ASP A 132 -7.61 -1.47 11.48
C ASP A 132 -8.02 -0.23 10.64
N ASP A 133 -7.38 0.00 9.49
CA ASP A 133 -7.68 1.14 8.61
C ASP A 133 -9.14 1.14 8.11
N ALA A 134 -9.70 2.30 7.78
CA ALA A 134 -11.06 2.42 7.25
C ALA A 134 -11.19 1.75 5.87
N ASP A 135 -10.14 1.82 5.05
CA ASP A 135 -10.11 1.23 3.72
C ASP A 135 -9.83 -0.28 3.77
N GLU A 136 -10.64 -1.06 3.04
CA GLU A 136 -10.52 -2.52 3.05
C GLU A 136 -9.26 -3.04 2.37
N TYR A 137 -8.81 -2.36 1.33
CA TYR A 137 -7.62 -2.73 0.59
C TYR A 137 -6.37 -2.51 1.46
N VAL A 138 -6.29 -1.39 2.18
CA VAL A 138 -5.22 -1.13 3.16
C VAL A 138 -5.13 -2.24 4.21
N ARG A 139 -6.27 -2.61 4.84
CA ARG A 139 -6.31 -3.70 5.83
C ARG A 139 -5.77 -5.01 5.27
N ARG A 140 -6.20 -5.36 4.05
CA ARG A 140 -5.82 -6.62 3.40
C ARG A 140 -4.34 -6.64 3.02
N ARG A 141 -3.81 -5.55 2.43
CA ARG A 141 -2.39 -5.43 2.11
C ARG A 141 -1.53 -5.51 3.36
N SER A 142 -1.98 -4.90 4.46
CA SER A 142 -1.28 -4.97 5.74
C SER A 142 -1.23 -6.39 6.32
N LEU A 143 -2.35 -7.11 6.34
CA LEU A 143 -2.38 -8.51 6.78
C LEU A 143 -1.45 -9.40 5.93
N MET A 144 -1.44 -9.20 4.62
CA MET A 144 -0.53 -9.92 3.71
C MET A 144 0.94 -9.62 4.03
N ALA A 145 1.30 -8.35 4.25
CA ALA A 145 2.65 -7.96 4.62
C ALA A 145 3.08 -8.57 5.97
N LEU A 146 2.24 -8.51 7.01
CA LEU A 146 2.49 -9.15 8.30
C LEU A 146 2.73 -10.66 8.15
N SER A 147 1.93 -11.34 7.32
CA SER A 147 2.08 -12.77 7.06
C SER A 147 3.39 -13.10 6.34
N ALA A 148 3.82 -12.25 5.39
CA ALA A 148 5.07 -12.42 4.66
C ALA A 148 6.29 -12.20 5.56
N LEU A 149 6.20 -11.24 6.49
CA LEU A 149 7.25 -10.94 7.46
C LEU A 149 7.31 -11.93 8.64
N GLY A 150 6.32 -12.84 8.76
CA GLY A 150 6.26 -13.81 9.84
C GLY A 150 5.87 -13.22 11.20
N SER A 151 5.07 -12.14 11.20
CA SER A 151 4.54 -11.57 12.44
C SER A 151 3.72 -12.61 13.21
N LYS A 152 3.95 -12.67 14.53
CA LYS A 152 3.23 -13.60 15.43
C LYS A 152 1.74 -13.26 15.57
N GLU A 153 1.35 -12.04 15.24
CA GLU A 153 -0.05 -11.60 15.28
C GLU A 153 -0.87 -12.10 14.09
N THR A 154 -0.22 -12.59 13.03
CA THR A 154 -0.86 -12.93 11.75
C THR A 154 -2.02 -13.92 11.92
N GLU A 155 -1.86 -15.01 12.68
CA GLU A 155 -2.93 -16.01 12.83
C GLU A 155 -4.18 -15.38 13.48
N ARG A 156 -3.99 -14.60 14.56
CA ARG A 156 -5.08 -13.93 15.26
C ARG A 156 -5.78 -12.91 14.36
N LEU A 157 -5.02 -12.12 13.61
CA LEU A 157 -5.55 -11.09 12.72
C LEU A 157 -6.28 -11.70 11.51
N ALA A 158 -5.79 -12.82 10.98
CA ALA A 158 -6.48 -13.55 9.91
C ALA A 158 -7.85 -14.08 10.38
N ILE A 159 -7.93 -14.61 11.62
CA ILE A 159 -9.20 -15.05 12.21
C ILE A 159 -10.17 -13.87 12.36
N LEU A 160 -9.71 -12.71 12.86
CA LEU A 160 -10.55 -11.52 12.96
C LEU A 160 -11.02 -11.03 11.58
N ALA A 161 -10.13 -11.01 10.58
CA ALA A 161 -10.49 -10.66 9.21
C ALA A 161 -11.57 -11.59 8.65
N TRP A 162 -11.49 -12.89 8.95
CA TRP A 162 -12.50 -13.87 8.56
C TRP A 162 -13.88 -13.58 9.17
N GLU A 163 -13.91 -13.26 10.47
CA GLU A 163 -15.12 -13.01 11.25
C GLU A 163 -15.92 -11.79 10.76
N THR A 164 -15.28 -10.85 10.04
CA THR A 164 -15.98 -9.73 9.39
C THR A 164 -17.04 -10.19 8.36
N GLY A 165 -16.95 -11.42 7.85
CA GLY A 165 -17.85 -11.97 6.84
C GLY A 165 -17.64 -11.43 5.43
N ARG A 166 -16.80 -10.40 5.25
CA ARG A 166 -16.53 -9.77 3.96
C ARG A 166 -15.71 -10.69 3.07
N LEU A 167 -16.04 -10.72 1.78
CA LEU A 167 -15.46 -11.67 0.82
C LEU A 167 -13.93 -11.55 0.74
N TYR A 168 -13.43 -10.34 0.49
CA TYR A 168 -12.00 -10.10 0.32
C TYR A 168 -11.21 -10.25 1.61
N ALA A 169 -11.79 -9.90 2.76
CA ALA A 169 -11.19 -10.14 4.07
C ALA A 169 -11.03 -11.65 4.36
N ARG A 170 -12.03 -12.48 4.00
CA ARG A 170 -11.92 -13.94 4.11
C ARG A 170 -10.89 -14.55 3.17
N ILE A 171 -10.81 -14.05 1.94
CA ILE A 171 -9.75 -14.46 1.01
C ILE A 171 -8.38 -14.11 1.62
N GLY A 172 -8.18 -12.87 2.08
CA GLY A 172 -6.95 -12.44 2.74
C GLY A 172 -6.59 -13.31 3.96
N ALA A 173 -7.58 -13.69 4.77
CA ALA A 173 -7.39 -14.60 5.89
C ALA A 173 -6.86 -15.98 5.47
N LEU A 174 -7.43 -16.60 4.43
CA LEU A 174 -6.96 -17.90 3.93
C LEU A 174 -5.51 -17.83 3.44
N HIS A 175 -5.18 -16.79 2.67
CA HIS A 175 -3.82 -16.56 2.18
C HIS A 175 -2.82 -16.37 3.34
N ALA A 176 -3.19 -15.55 4.33
CA ALA A 176 -2.33 -15.32 5.50
C ALA A 176 -2.11 -16.59 6.32
N LEU A 177 -3.17 -17.37 6.59
CA LEU A 177 -3.08 -18.65 7.31
C LEU A 177 -2.24 -19.67 6.56
N SER A 178 -2.39 -19.76 5.23
CA SER A 178 -1.56 -20.61 4.37
C SER A 178 -0.11 -20.19 4.42
N LYS A 179 0.17 -18.88 4.25
CA LYS A 179 1.52 -18.31 4.22
C LYS A 179 2.32 -18.63 5.48
N ILE A 180 1.68 -18.60 6.65
CA ILE A 180 2.33 -18.90 7.94
C ILE A 180 2.30 -20.40 8.32
N GLY A 181 1.74 -21.26 7.47
CA GLY A 181 1.57 -22.69 7.77
C GLY A 181 0.70 -22.93 9.00
N SER A 182 -0.35 -22.13 9.19
CA SER A 182 -1.21 -22.23 10.37
C SER A 182 -1.94 -23.58 10.40
N PRO A 183 -1.94 -24.30 11.54
CA PRO A 183 -2.73 -25.53 11.69
C PRO A 183 -4.24 -25.28 11.63
N ARG A 184 -4.68 -24.01 11.64
CA ARG A 184 -6.10 -23.63 11.47
C ARG A 184 -6.55 -23.62 10.01
N LEU A 185 -5.62 -23.64 9.04
CA LEU A 185 -5.95 -23.48 7.63
C LEU A 185 -7.05 -24.45 7.16
N GLU A 186 -6.92 -25.75 7.45
CA GLU A 186 -7.89 -26.76 7.02
C GLU A 186 -9.31 -26.49 7.53
N HIS A 187 -9.44 -25.97 8.76
CA HIS A 187 -10.73 -25.58 9.29
C HIS A 187 -11.36 -24.43 8.49
N PHE A 188 -10.57 -23.40 8.17
CA PHE A 188 -11.07 -22.25 7.41
C PHE A 188 -11.31 -22.56 5.92
N LEU A 189 -10.56 -23.51 5.33
CA LEU A 189 -10.86 -24.04 4.00
C LEU A 189 -12.23 -24.74 3.97
N GLU A 190 -12.58 -25.50 5.01
CA GLU A 190 -13.91 -26.10 5.12
C GLU A 190 -15.01 -25.04 5.30
N LEU A 191 -14.77 -24.02 6.14
CA LEU A 191 -15.72 -22.90 6.27
C LEU A 191 -15.90 -22.13 4.95
N ALA A 192 -14.85 -22.01 4.13
CA ALA A 192 -14.93 -21.42 2.80
C ALA A 192 -15.85 -22.21 1.87
N ARG A 193 -15.77 -23.55 1.92
CA ARG A 193 -16.67 -24.46 1.17
C ARG A 193 -18.13 -24.27 1.58
N GLN A 194 -18.39 -24.15 2.88
CA GLN A 194 -19.73 -23.95 3.43
C GLN A 194 -20.31 -22.58 3.09
N ASP A 195 -19.48 -21.54 3.03
CA ASP A 195 -19.91 -20.19 2.64
C ASP A 195 -20.38 -20.12 1.18
N GLY A 196 -19.72 -20.84 0.27
CA GLY A 196 -20.22 -21.08 -1.08
C GLY A 196 -20.03 -19.93 -2.09
N ARG A 197 -19.50 -18.76 -1.70
CA ARG A 197 -19.20 -17.68 -2.65
C ARG A 197 -18.12 -18.11 -3.64
N ALA A 198 -18.41 -17.99 -4.95
CA ALA A 198 -17.56 -18.51 -6.02
C ALA A 198 -16.07 -18.11 -5.93
N HIS A 199 -15.77 -16.84 -5.66
CA HIS A 199 -14.38 -16.38 -5.51
C HIS A 199 -13.68 -16.96 -4.28
N LEU A 200 -14.39 -17.12 -3.16
CA LEU A 200 -13.83 -17.71 -1.95
C LEU A 200 -13.57 -19.21 -2.14
N LEU A 201 -14.47 -19.91 -2.84
CA LEU A 201 -14.31 -21.32 -3.22
C LEU A 201 -13.11 -21.55 -4.14
N ALA A 202 -12.93 -20.69 -5.15
CA ALA A 202 -11.79 -20.77 -6.06
C ALA A 202 -10.47 -20.63 -5.29
N ASN A 203 -10.34 -19.59 -4.45
CA ASN A 203 -9.16 -19.37 -3.62
C ASN A 203 -8.89 -20.54 -2.66
N ALA A 204 -9.93 -21.08 -2.02
CA ALA A 204 -9.78 -22.22 -1.12
C ALA A 204 -9.32 -23.50 -1.86
N SER A 205 -9.78 -23.70 -3.09
CA SER A 205 -9.39 -24.85 -3.92
C SER A 205 -7.93 -24.74 -4.36
N GLU A 206 -7.49 -23.56 -4.79
CA GLU A 206 -6.10 -23.27 -5.17
C GLU A 206 -5.14 -23.55 -4.00
N LEU A 207 -5.40 -22.97 -2.82
CA LEU A 207 -4.56 -23.17 -1.63
C LEU A 207 -4.48 -24.64 -1.20
N GLN A 208 -5.58 -25.40 -1.34
CA GLN A 208 -5.58 -26.83 -1.01
C GLN A 208 -4.73 -27.66 -1.99
N THR A 209 -4.63 -27.24 -3.25
CA THR A 209 -3.74 -27.91 -4.22
C THR A 209 -2.28 -27.61 -3.92
N GLU A 210 -1.94 -26.38 -3.55
CA GLU A 210 -0.57 -25.98 -3.20
C GLU A 210 -0.07 -26.69 -1.94
N HIS A 211 -0.91 -26.82 -0.92
CA HIS A 211 -0.55 -27.47 0.34
C HIS A 211 -0.20 -28.96 0.14
N LYS A 212 -0.97 -29.68 -0.70
CA LYS A 212 -0.74 -31.11 -1.00
C LYS A 212 0.51 -31.41 -1.81
N VAL A 213 1.12 -30.41 -2.45
CA VAL A 213 2.36 -30.57 -3.22
C VAL A 213 3.60 -30.40 -2.32
N GLN A 214 3.44 -29.77 -1.15
CA GLN A 214 4.53 -29.47 -0.22
C GLN A 214 4.72 -30.55 0.87
N ASP A 215 3.73 -31.44 1.04
CA ASP A 215 3.76 -32.62 1.92
C ASP A 215 4.22 -33.90 1.19
#